data_AF-A0A0P7BP87-F1
#
_entry.id   AF-A0A0P7BP87-F1
#
_cell.length_a   1.000
_cell.length_b   1.000
_cell.length_c   1.000
_cell.angle_alpha   90.00
_cell.angle_beta   90.00
_cell.angle_gamma   90.00
#
_symmetry.space_group_name_H-M   'P 1'
#
loop_
_entity.id
_entity.type
_entity.pdbx_description
1 polymer ?
#
loop_
_entity_poly.entity_id
_entity_poly.type
_entity_poly.pdbx_seq_one_letter_code
_entity_poly.pdbx_strand_id
1 'polypeptide(L)'
;MFAAFMKVLAMLITTSHTATITKEYLCTTTRSKLVDFCIHINPGADPNAEKNYSSQAVRLRRTLPMLCLNHTSYLGLSAEPISISLETKRSSDGGDNAALQIGTWQAAQWNYLEALLVRAGGQKHAKTALNELGILPAIITQGHQWSFAATTREGSKTVLWLQFPFGKTSSVPGIYAIATVVEHLRLWTAIVYWEWFKKNILDIIDQAPKNKLERGNF
;
A
#
# COMPACT_ATOMS: atom_id res chain seq x y z
N MET A 1 -19.72 -1.20 24.82
CA MET A 1 -19.04 -0.21 23.95
C MET A 1 -17.97 -0.86 23.05
N PHE A 2 -18.14 -2.12 22.63
CA PHE A 2 -17.19 -2.85 21.74
C PHE A 2 -17.84 -3.27 20.40
N ALA A 3 -19.15 -3.05 20.23
CA ALA A 3 -19.92 -3.50 19.07
C ALA A 3 -20.17 -2.40 18.01
N ALA A 4 -19.66 -1.18 18.21
CA ALA A 4 -19.89 -0.06 17.29
C ALA A 4 -18.77 0.18 16.27
N PHE A 5 -17.66 -0.58 16.33
CA PHE A 5 -16.48 -0.42 15.48
C PHE A 5 -16.28 -1.55 14.46
N MET A 6 -17.32 -2.33 14.15
CA MET A 6 -17.30 -3.38 13.12
C MET A 6 -17.99 -2.97 11.80
N LYS A 7 -17.85 -1.71 11.39
CA LYS A 7 -17.84 -1.35 9.97
C LYS A 7 -16.40 -1.08 9.56
N VAL A 8 -15.54 -2.05 9.82
CA VAL A 8 -14.16 -1.96 9.34
C VAL A 8 -14.18 -2.30 7.86
N LEU A 9 -13.50 -1.49 7.05
CA LEU A 9 -13.10 -1.84 5.69
C LEU A 9 -12.83 -3.35 5.61
N ALA A 10 -13.49 -4.03 4.67
CA ALA A 10 -13.24 -5.44 4.42
C ALA A 10 -11.74 -5.62 4.16
N MET A 11 -11.08 -6.44 4.98
CA MET A 11 -9.74 -6.90 4.66
C MET A 11 -9.86 -7.82 3.48
N LEU A 12 -9.50 -7.30 2.32
CA LEU A 12 -9.40 -8.07 1.11
C LEU A 12 -7.92 -8.40 0.94
N ILE A 13 -7.59 -9.68 1.06
CA ILE A 13 -6.29 -10.23 0.71
C ILE A 13 -6.48 -10.88 -0.65
N THR A 14 -5.77 -10.35 -1.64
CA THR A 14 -5.89 -10.79 -3.03
C THR A 14 -4.53 -11.23 -3.54
N THR A 15 -4.50 -12.29 -4.36
CA THR A 15 -3.30 -12.73 -5.06
C THR A 15 -2.86 -11.70 -6.09
N SER A 16 -1.56 -11.47 -6.24
CA SER A 16 -0.98 -10.49 -7.16
C SER A 16 0.12 -11.05 -8.06
N HIS A 17 0.13 -12.37 -8.29
CA HIS A 17 1.14 -13.08 -9.09
C HIS A 17 1.21 -12.68 -10.59
N THR A 18 0.37 -11.75 -11.06
CA THR A 18 0.44 -11.17 -12.42
C THR A 18 0.59 -9.64 -12.42
N ALA A 19 0.63 -9.01 -11.24
CA ALA A 19 0.60 -7.56 -11.05
C ALA A 19 1.99 -6.92 -11.16
N THR A 20 2.38 -6.43 -12.35
CA THR A 20 3.68 -5.78 -12.53
C THR A 20 3.71 -4.36 -11.97
N ILE A 21 4.88 -3.90 -11.52
CA ILE A 21 5.06 -2.49 -11.15
C ILE A 21 4.91 -1.63 -12.41
N THR A 22 4.14 -0.56 -12.30
CA THR A 22 3.98 0.45 -13.36
C THR A 22 5.32 1.15 -13.61
N LYS A 23 5.78 1.19 -14.87
CA LYS A 23 7.16 1.54 -15.22
C LYS A 23 7.58 2.93 -14.73
N GLU A 24 6.63 3.85 -14.69
CA GLU A 24 6.76 5.23 -14.22
C GLU A 24 7.19 5.31 -12.75
N TYR A 25 6.93 4.28 -11.95
CA TYR A 25 7.29 4.24 -10.54
C TYR A 25 8.53 3.38 -10.24
N LEU A 26 9.11 2.71 -11.25
CA LEU A 26 10.33 1.93 -11.07
C LEU A 26 11.52 2.84 -10.78
N CYS A 27 12.36 2.43 -9.83
CA CYS A 27 13.71 2.97 -9.72
C CYS A 27 14.51 2.46 -10.94
N THR A 28 15.23 3.35 -11.62
CA THR A 28 15.64 3.27 -13.04
C THR A 28 16.55 2.12 -13.51
N THR A 29 16.65 0.99 -12.80
CA THR A 29 17.49 -0.16 -13.22
C THR A 29 16.95 -1.56 -12.88
N THR A 30 15.76 -1.71 -12.31
CA THR A 30 15.26 -3.03 -11.85
C THR A 30 14.21 -3.65 -12.78
N ARG A 31 14.36 -4.96 -13.09
CA ARG A 31 13.32 -5.79 -13.76
C ARG A 31 12.02 -5.74 -12.97
N SER A 32 10.87 -5.73 -13.66
CA SER A 32 9.54 -5.83 -13.04
C SER A 32 9.45 -7.08 -12.16
N LYS A 33 9.27 -6.89 -10.85
CA LYS A 33 9.13 -7.95 -9.85
C LYS A 33 7.79 -7.80 -9.14
N LEU A 34 7.18 -8.94 -8.82
CA LEU A 34 5.83 -9.07 -8.27
C LEU A 34 5.93 -9.34 -6.76
N VAL A 35 4.89 -8.96 -6.01
CA VAL A 35 4.60 -9.55 -4.70
C VAL A 35 3.46 -10.55 -4.83
N ASP A 36 3.40 -11.54 -3.93
CA ASP A 36 2.42 -12.62 -4.02
C ASP A 36 1.02 -12.23 -3.56
N PHE A 37 0.93 -11.44 -2.48
CA PHE A 37 -0.34 -10.94 -1.95
C PHE A 37 -0.21 -9.49 -1.47
N CYS A 38 -1.36 -8.84 -1.28
CA CYS A 38 -1.42 -7.53 -0.66
C CYS A 38 -2.70 -7.35 0.18
N ILE A 39 -2.66 -6.42 1.13
CA ILE A 39 -3.85 -5.87 1.78
C ILE A 39 -4.15 -4.52 1.14
N HIS A 40 -5.36 -4.39 0.62
CA HIS A 40 -5.84 -3.20 -0.06
C HIS A 40 -7.11 -2.65 0.57
N ILE A 41 -7.41 -1.41 0.20
CA ILE A 41 -8.57 -0.65 0.64
C ILE A 41 -9.64 -0.77 -0.43
N ASN A 42 -10.86 -1.10 -0.02
CA ASN A 42 -12.07 -0.89 -0.81
C ASN A 42 -12.69 0.45 -0.43
N PRO A 43 -12.55 1.52 -1.24
CA PRO A 43 -13.08 2.84 -0.90
C PRO A 43 -14.61 2.89 -0.81
N GLY A 44 -15.33 1.94 -1.44
CA GLY A 44 -16.78 1.82 -1.34
C GLY A 44 -17.27 1.26 0.00
N ALA A 45 -16.38 0.69 0.81
CA ALA A 45 -16.68 0.21 2.15
C ALA A 45 -16.41 1.27 3.24
N ASP A 46 -16.06 2.52 2.86
CA ASP A 46 -15.85 3.60 3.82
C ASP A 46 -17.16 3.92 4.57
N PRO A 47 -17.13 4.05 5.92
CA PRO A 47 -18.33 4.27 6.70
C PRO A 47 -18.90 5.70 6.61
N ASN A 48 -18.15 6.66 6.05
CA ASN A 48 -18.60 8.03 5.89
C ASN A 48 -19.62 8.14 4.75
N ALA A 49 -20.89 8.30 5.11
CA ALA A 49 -21.99 8.42 4.15
C ALA A 49 -22.03 9.76 3.40
N GLU A 50 -21.36 10.81 3.92
CA GLU A 50 -21.38 12.15 3.33
C GLU A 50 -20.41 12.28 2.15
N LYS A 51 -19.38 11.43 2.10
CA LYS A 51 -18.35 11.44 1.04
C LYS A 51 -18.34 10.14 0.26
N ASN A 52 -18.47 10.23 -1.06
CA ASN A 52 -18.40 9.07 -1.95
C ASN A 52 -16.94 8.79 -2.38
N TYR A 53 -16.15 8.21 -1.49
CA TYR A 53 -14.73 7.89 -1.75
C TYR A 53 -14.53 6.90 -2.90
N SER A 54 -15.48 6.00 -3.15
CA SER A 54 -15.46 5.13 -4.34
C SER A 54 -15.48 5.94 -5.63
N SER A 55 -16.38 6.91 -5.75
CA SER A 55 -16.46 7.78 -6.93
C SER A 55 -15.24 8.68 -7.06
N GLN A 56 -14.70 9.19 -5.95
CA GLN A 56 -13.47 9.97 -5.95
C GLN A 56 -12.26 9.14 -6.42
N ALA A 57 -12.11 7.91 -5.91
CA ALA A 57 -11.06 6.97 -6.31
C ALA A 57 -11.15 6.62 -7.81
N VAL A 58 -12.35 6.33 -8.32
CA VAL A 58 -12.58 6.05 -9.74
C VAL A 58 -12.26 7.27 -10.62
N ARG A 59 -12.59 8.48 -10.17
CA ARG A 59 -12.26 9.70 -10.91
C ARG A 59 -10.75 9.95 -10.91
N LEU A 60 -10.09 9.80 -9.77
CA LEU A 60 -8.65 10.00 -9.65
C LEU A 60 -7.87 8.99 -10.50
N ARG A 61 -8.17 7.69 -10.40
CA ARG A 61 -7.43 6.64 -11.13
C ARG A 61 -7.42 6.87 -12.64
N ARG A 62 -8.49 7.42 -13.22
CA ARG A 62 -8.59 7.72 -14.67
C ARG A 62 -7.56 8.74 -15.15
N THR A 63 -6.93 9.45 -14.22
CA THR A 63 -5.92 10.46 -14.51
C THR A 63 -4.51 10.01 -14.14
N LEU A 64 -4.34 8.74 -13.76
CA LEU A 64 -3.06 8.15 -13.35
C LEU A 64 -2.53 7.19 -14.42
N PRO A 65 -1.20 6.96 -14.44
CA PRO A 65 -0.61 5.91 -15.25
C PRO A 65 -1.34 4.57 -15.08
N MET A 66 -1.56 3.88 -16.19
CA MET A 66 -2.24 2.57 -16.24
C MET A 66 -3.68 2.53 -15.69
N LEU A 67 -4.30 3.70 -15.43
CA LEU A 67 -5.64 3.81 -14.85
C LEU A 67 -5.76 3.18 -13.45
N CYS A 68 -4.64 3.10 -12.71
CA CYS A 68 -4.53 2.45 -11.41
C CYS A 68 -4.25 3.44 -10.27
N LEU A 69 -4.98 3.31 -9.17
CA LEU A 69 -4.77 4.00 -7.90
C LEU A 69 -3.89 3.17 -6.97
N ASN A 70 -2.78 2.67 -7.51
CA ASN A 70 -1.66 2.07 -6.80
C ASN A 70 -0.44 2.03 -7.76
N HIS A 71 0.68 1.54 -7.28
CA HIS A 71 1.93 1.47 -8.05
C HIS A 71 2.02 0.27 -9.02
N THR A 72 0.92 -0.44 -9.23
CA THR A 72 0.87 -1.67 -10.04
C THR A 72 0.01 -1.50 -11.30
N SER A 73 0.21 -2.37 -12.28
CA SER A 73 -0.58 -2.44 -13.51
C SER A 73 -1.79 -3.39 -13.41
N TYR A 74 -2.08 -3.93 -12.22
CA TYR A 74 -3.14 -4.92 -12.04
C TYR A 74 -4.52 -4.29 -11.98
N LEU A 75 -5.27 -4.42 -13.07
CA LEU A 75 -6.57 -3.77 -13.23
C LEU A 75 -7.63 -4.21 -12.21
N GLY A 76 -7.50 -5.43 -11.65
CA GLY A 76 -8.39 -5.94 -10.61
C GLY A 76 -8.39 -5.10 -9.33
N LEU A 77 -7.29 -4.40 -9.06
CA LEU A 77 -7.15 -3.46 -7.93
C LEU A 77 -7.05 -2.00 -8.40
N SER A 78 -7.49 -1.69 -9.62
CA SER A 78 -7.23 -0.38 -10.24
C SER A 78 -7.80 0.82 -9.47
N ALA A 79 -8.83 0.66 -8.64
CA ALA A 79 -9.38 1.72 -7.81
C ALA A 79 -9.02 1.56 -6.31
N GLU A 80 -8.14 0.62 -5.99
CA GLU A 80 -7.96 0.11 -4.63
C GLU A 80 -6.51 0.37 -4.17
N PRO A 81 -6.32 1.34 -3.25
CA PRO A 81 -5.01 1.63 -2.69
C PRO A 81 -4.46 0.41 -1.94
N ILE A 82 -3.23 0.02 -2.27
CA ILE A 82 -2.49 -1.02 -1.55
C ILE A 82 -1.85 -0.40 -0.31
N SER A 83 -1.97 -1.06 0.83
CA SER A 83 -1.45 -0.58 2.12
C SER A 83 -0.33 -1.46 2.68
N ILE A 84 -0.39 -2.78 2.46
CA ILE A 84 0.58 -3.76 2.97
C ILE A 84 0.90 -4.76 1.87
N SER A 85 2.18 -5.12 1.75
CA SER A 85 2.66 -6.11 0.77
C SER A 85 3.07 -7.41 1.45
N LEU A 86 2.79 -8.54 0.82
CA LEU A 86 3.11 -9.86 1.35
C LEU A 86 3.87 -10.66 0.31
N GLU A 87 5.05 -11.16 0.70
CA GLU A 87 5.87 -12.04 -0.14
C GLU A 87 5.93 -13.44 0.46
N THR A 88 5.81 -14.46 -0.39
CA THR A 88 5.94 -15.85 0.01
C THR A 88 7.14 -16.50 -0.65
N LYS A 89 7.87 -17.30 0.11
CA LYS A 89 9.03 -18.06 -0.37
C LYS A 89 8.95 -19.51 0.04
N ARG A 90 9.46 -20.35 -0.85
CA ARG A 90 9.72 -21.75 -0.54
C ARG A 90 10.87 -21.84 0.45
N SER A 91 10.85 -22.87 1.28
CA SER A 91 11.88 -23.12 2.30
C SER A 91 13.31 -23.25 1.74
N SER A 92 13.43 -23.58 0.45
CA SER A 92 14.69 -23.72 -0.29
C SER A 92 15.24 -22.43 -0.88
N ASP A 93 14.45 -21.36 -0.92
CA ASP A 93 14.86 -20.09 -1.54
C ASP A 93 15.58 -19.22 -0.51
N GLY A 94 16.75 -18.67 -0.88
CA GLY A 94 17.53 -17.79 -0.01
C GLY A 94 16.77 -16.52 0.39
N GLY A 95 16.77 -16.18 1.68
CA GLY A 95 16.00 -15.07 2.26
C GLY A 95 16.32 -13.68 1.69
N ASP A 96 17.55 -13.49 1.17
CA ASP A 96 17.99 -12.23 0.56
C ASP A 96 17.15 -11.84 -0.68
N ASN A 97 16.59 -12.81 -1.39
CA ASN A 97 15.73 -12.54 -2.56
C ASN A 97 14.39 -11.93 -2.17
N ALA A 98 13.78 -12.39 -1.06
CA ALA A 98 12.50 -11.88 -0.59
C ALA A 98 12.62 -10.42 -0.11
N ALA A 99 13.69 -10.13 0.63
CA ALA A 99 14.03 -8.79 1.08
C ALA A 99 14.17 -7.81 -0.10
N LEU A 100 14.95 -8.19 -1.11
CA LEU A 100 15.14 -7.36 -2.31
C LEU A 100 13.83 -7.13 -3.06
N GLN A 101 12.95 -8.14 -3.14
CA GLN A 101 11.64 -7.99 -3.78
C GLN A 101 10.74 -7.00 -3.04
N ILE A 102 10.57 -7.15 -1.72
CA ILE A 102 9.77 -6.21 -0.93
C ILE A 102 10.36 -4.80 -1.00
N GLY A 103 11.68 -4.66 -0.88
CA GLY A 103 12.34 -3.36 -0.99
C GLY A 103 12.10 -2.68 -2.34
N THR A 104 12.23 -3.41 -3.44
CA THR A 104 11.97 -2.89 -4.79
C THR A 104 10.50 -2.49 -4.96
N TRP A 105 9.59 -3.35 -4.49
CA TRP A 105 8.16 -3.13 -4.57
C TRP A 105 7.72 -1.89 -3.80
N GLN A 106 8.14 -1.76 -2.54
CA GLN A 106 7.76 -0.63 -1.71
C GLN A 106 8.51 0.65 -2.08
N ALA A 107 9.71 0.58 -2.66
CA ALA A 107 10.35 1.76 -3.24
C ALA A 107 9.51 2.36 -4.38
N ALA A 108 8.91 1.52 -5.23
CA ALA A 108 7.97 1.99 -6.24
C ALA A 108 6.69 2.54 -5.62
N GLN A 109 6.18 1.93 -4.54
CA GLN A 109 5.03 2.46 -3.79
C GLN A 109 5.31 3.84 -3.20
N TRP A 110 6.48 4.07 -2.61
CA TRP A 110 6.89 5.38 -2.11
C TRP A 110 6.93 6.43 -3.22
N ASN A 111 7.50 6.10 -4.38
CA ASN A 111 7.55 7.02 -5.53
C ASN A 111 6.15 7.36 -6.05
N TYR A 112 5.25 6.37 -6.11
CA TYR A 112 3.85 6.57 -6.45
C TYR A 112 3.13 7.51 -5.47
N LEU A 113 3.29 7.27 -4.16
CA LEU A 113 2.68 8.12 -3.14
C LEU A 113 3.22 9.55 -3.19
N GLU A 114 4.53 9.71 -3.37
CA GLU A 114 5.17 11.01 -3.54
C GLU A 114 4.60 11.76 -4.75
N ALA A 115 4.51 11.11 -5.92
CA ALA A 115 3.93 11.70 -7.12
C ALA A 115 2.47 12.14 -6.92
N LEU A 116 1.65 11.32 -6.25
CA LEU A 116 0.26 11.67 -5.93
C LEU A 116 0.16 12.86 -4.99
N LEU A 117 0.98 12.91 -3.95
CA LEU A 117 0.94 13.99 -2.97
C LEU A 117 1.44 15.31 -3.58
N VAL A 118 2.47 15.25 -4.43
CA VAL A 118 2.94 16.42 -5.19
C VAL A 118 1.82 16.95 -6.07
N ARG A 119 1.05 16.06 -6.72
CA ARG A 119 -0.11 16.46 -7.51
C ARG A 119 -1.23 17.06 -6.66
N ALA A 120 -1.48 16.51 -5.47
CA ALA A 120 -2.54 16.98 -4.59
C ALA A 120 -2.23 18.37 -4.01
N GLY A 121 -1.01 18.58 -3.48
CA GLY A 121 -0.69 19.77 -2.69
C GLY A 121 0.73 20.33 -2.89
N GLY A 122 1.48 19.85 -3.89
CA GLY A 122 2.85 20.28 -4.16
C GLY A 122 3.92 19.61 -3.28
N GLN A 123 5.18 19.98 -3.51
CA GLN A 123 6.34 19.33 -2.88
C GLN A 123 6.37 19.43 -1.35
N LYS A 124 6.00 20.59 -0.80
CA LYS A 124 5.96 20.79 0.66
C LYS A 124 4.91 19.90 1.34
N HIS A 125 3.75 19.74 0.69
CA HIS A 125 2.70 18.83 1.14
C HIS A 125 3.18 17.39 1.12
N ALA A 126 3.76 16.95 -0.02
CA ALA A 126 4.29 15.60 -0.16
C ALA A 126 5.30 15.24 0.94
N LYS A 127 6.28 16.10 1.19
CA LYS A 127 7.26 15.86 2.26
C LYS A 127 6.60 15.72 3.63
N THR A 128 5.63 16.58 3.95
CA THR A 128 4.94 16.56 5.25
C THR A 128 4.09 15.30 5.40
N ALA A 129 3.30 14.97 4.38
CA ALA A 129 2.41 13.82 4.40
C ALA A 129 3.18 12.49 4.40
N LEU A 130 4.30 12.37 3.67
CA LEU A 130 5.12 11.15 3.71
C LEU A 130 5.78 10.94 5.08
N ASN A 131 6.24 12.03 5.72
CA ASN A 131 6.75 11.97 7.09
C ASN A 131 5.65 11.60 8.10
N GLU A 132 4.42 12.08 7.89
CA GLU A 132 3.24 11.69 8.70
C GLU A 132 2.91 10.21 8.55
N LEU A 133 3.02 9.65 7.33
CA LEU A 133 2.78 8.22 7.09
C LEU A 133 3.82 7.34 7.80
N GLY A 134 5.09 7.75 7.75
CA GLY A 134 6.20 7.13 8.48
C GLY A 134 6.70 5.80 7.89
N ILE A 135 5.82 4.81 7.72
CA ILE A 135 6.18 3.45 7.32
C ILE A 135 5.26 2.88 6.25
N LEU A 136 5.79 1.96 5.43
CA LEU A 136 5.02 1.01 4.63
C LEU A 136 5.28 -0.41 5.16
N PRO A 137 4.32 -1.06 5.83
CA PRO A 137 4.49 -2.41 6.36
C PRO A 137 4.49 -3.49 5.27
N ALA A 138 5.14 -4.60 5.57
CA ALA A 138 5.15 -5.80 4.74
C ALA A 138 5.25 -7.08 5.59
N ILE A 139 4.85 -8.21 5.01
CA ILE A 139 5.02 -9.53 5.60
C ILE A 139 5.86 -10.39 4.66
N ILE A 140 6.82 -11.11 5.22
CA ILE A 140 7.58 -12.14 4.51
C ILE A 140 7.22 -13.48 5.14
N THR A 141 6.84 -14.44 4.30
CA THR A 141 6.63 -15.83 4.71
C THR A 141 7.67 -16.71 4.03
N GLN A 142 8.34 -17.55 4.81
CA GLN A 142 9.33 -18.51 4.31
C GLN A 142 9.10 -19.87 4.98
N GLY A 143 8.59 -20.83 4.22
CA GLY A 143 8.12 -22.09 4.78
C GLY A 143 7.08 -21.86 5.89
N HIS A 144 7.40 -22.26 7.13
CA HIS A 144 6.52 -22.04 8.28
C HIS A 144 6.72 -20.68 8.96
N GLN A 145 7.81 -19.95 8.69
CA GLN A 145 8.16 -18.71 9.37
C GLN A 145 7.41 -17.51 8.77
N TRP A 146 6.82 -16.69 9.64
CA TRP A 146 6.22 -15.41 9.30
C TRP A 146 6.99 -14.29 9.99
N SER A 147 7.42 -13.31 9.20
CA SER A 147 8.24 -12.20 9.66
C SER A 147 7.69 -10.88 9.17
N PHE A 148 7.79 -9.87 10.02
CA PHE A 148 7.44 -8.50 9.70
C PHE A 148 8.62 -7.86 8.98
N ALA A 149 8.31 -7.05 7.98
CA ALA A 149 9.23 -6.14 7.32
C ALA A 149 8.54 -4.78 7.17
N ALA A 150 9.31 -3.74 6.96
CA ALA A 150 8.77 -2.44 6.63
C ALA A 150 9.78 -1.63 5.83
N THR A 151 9.32 -0.61 5.13
CA THR A 151 10.19 0.43 4.62
C THR A 151 9.84 1.79 5.21
N THR A 152 10.86 2.62 5.41
CA THR A 152 10.74 4.05 5.72
C THR A 152 11.34 4.86 4.58
N ARG A 153 11.08 6.17 4.58
CA ARG A 153 11.61 7.12 3.61
C ARG A 153 12.53 8.14 4.29
N GLU A 154 13.78 8.20 3.84
CA GLU A 154 14.76 9.22 4.24
C GLU A 154 15.09 10.09 3.01
N GLY A 155 14.35 11.19 2.84
CA GLY A 155 14.42 11.98 1.61
C GLY A 155 13.92 11.18 0.40
N SER A 156 14.77 10.95 -0.60
CA SER A 156 14.45 10.09 -1.75
C SER A 156 14.82 8.62 -1.55
N LYS A 157 15.50 8.29 -0.45
CA LYS A 157 16.00 6.94 -0.18
C LYS A 157 14.95 6.12 0.56
N THR A 158 14.67 4.93 0.04
CA THR A 158 13.89 3.91 0.75
C THR A 158 14.83 3.10 1.64
N VAL A 159 14.54 3.03 2.94
CA VAL A 159 15.27 2.22 3.92
C VAL A 159 14.41 1.00 4.25
N LEU A 160 15.01 -0.19 4.16
CA LEU A 160 14.32 -1.46 4.34
C LEU A 160 14.68 -2.08 5.69
N TRP A 161 13.66 -2.35 6.50
CA TRP A 161 13.73 -2.98 7.81
C TRP A 161 13.22 -4.41 7.69
N LEU A 162 14.01 -5.39 8.11
CA LEU A 162 13.78 -6.77 7.70
C LEU A 162 13.70 -7.76 8.85
N GLN A 163 12.88 -8.77 8.56
CA GLN A 163 12.88 -10.10 9.15
C GLN A 163 12.75 -10.10 10.67
N PHE A 164 11.79 -9.34 11.20
CA PHE A 164 11.37 -9.44 12.60
C PHE A 164 10.39 -10.62 12.72
N PRO A 165 10.83 -11.80 13.18
CA PRO A 165 9.99 -12.99 13.21
C PRO A 165 8.89 -12.81 14.25
N PHE A 166 7.63 -13.04 13.89
CA PHE A 166 6.51 -12.87 14.82
C PHE A 166 5.66 -14.13 15.01
N GLY A 167 5.76 -15.12 14.12
CA GLY A 167 5.01 -16.36 14.29
C GLY A 167 5.42 -17.47 13.35
N LYS A 168 4.93 -18.68 13.63
CA LYS A 168 5.17 -19.87 12.83
C LYS A 168 3.91 -20.70 12.69
N THR A 169 3.63 -21.21 11.49
CA THR A 169 2.47 -22.10 11.24
C THR A 169 2.67 -23.52 11.75
N SER A 170 3.88 -23.89 12.15
CA SER A 170 4.20 -25.19 12.74
C SER A 170 3.88 -25.30 14.24
N SER A 171 3.27 -24.27 14.85
CA SER A 171 2.91 -24.27 16.27
C SER A 171 1.60 -23.53 16.51
N VAL A 172 0.77 -24.03 17.43
CA VAL A 172 -0.50 -23.38 17.80
C VAL A 172 -0.29 -21.94 18.31
N PRO A 173 0.63 -21.65 19.26
CA PRO A 173 0.90 -20.28 19.67
C PRO A 173 1.37 -19.38 18.51
N GLY A 174 2.20 -19.92 17.60
CA GLY A 174 2.65 -19.20 16.42
C GLY A 174 1.53 -18.85 15.45
N ILE A 175 0.52 -19.72 15.30
CA ILE A 175 -0.68 -19.44 14.50
C ILE A 175 -1.47 -18.28 15.10
N TYR A 176 -1.68 -18.27 16.43
CA TYR A 176 -2.36 -17.16 17.10
C TYR A 176 -1.59 -15.85 16.99
N ALA A 177 -0.26 -15.89 17.09
CA ALA A 177 0.58 -14.72 16.88
C ALA A 177 0.44 -14.18 15.44
N ILE A 178 0.41 -15.06 14.43
CA ILE A 178 0.17 -14.68 13.04
C ILE A 178 -1.18 -13.99 12.88
N ALA A 179 -2.25 -14.60 13.36
CA ALA A 179 -3.60 -14.04 13.27
C ALA A 179 -3.68 -12.66 13.93
N THR A 180 -3.05 -12.50 15.09
CA THR A 180 -3.02 -11.23 15.84
C THR A 180 -2.28 -10.14 15.07
N VAL A 181 -1.12 -10.43 14.49
CA VAL A 181 -0.35 -9.45 13.71
C VAL A 181 -1.07 -9.05 12.44
N VAL A 182 -1.66 -10.02 11.72
CA VAL A 182 -2.45 -9.72 10.51
C VAL A 182 -3.67 -8.86 10.84
N GLU A 183 -4.35 -9.13 11.96
CA GLU A 183 -5.48 -8.32 12.43
C GLU A 183 -5.04 -6.90 12.85
N HIS A 184 -3.89 -6.78 13.51
CA HIS A 184 -3.33 -5.47 13.87
C HIS A 184 -2.98 -4.64 12.62
N LEU A 185 -2.40 -5.30 11.62
CA LEU A 185 -2.07 -4.70 10.34
C LEU A 185 -3.32 -4.26 9.56
N ARG A 186 -4.39 -5.04 9.60
CA ARG A 186 -5.70 -4.67 9.08
C ARG A 186 -6.25 -3.40 9.73
N LEU A 187 -6.15 -3.32 11.07
CA LEU A 187 -6.56 -2.12 11.80
C LEU A 187 -5.70 -0.92 11.39
N TRP A 188 -4.38 -1.08 11.30
CA TRP A 188 -3.48 -0.04 10.82
C TRP A 188 -3.87 0.45 9.41
N THR A 189 -4.21 -0.44 8.48
CA THR A 189 -4.71 -0.07 7.16
C THR A 189 -5.96 0.80 7.26
N ALA A 190 -6.92 0.42 8.10
CA ALA A 190 -8.20 1.12 8.21
C ALA A 190 -8.09 2.47 8.92
N ILE A 191 -7.36 2.55 10.04
CA ILE A 191 -7.37 3.74 10.92
C ILE A 191 -6.18 4.66 10.72
N VAL A 192 -5.08 4.17 10.14
CA VAL A 192 -3.87 4.96 9.88
C VAL A 192 -3.75 5.24 8.39
N TYR A 193 -3.53 4.20 7.58
CA TYR A 193 -3.22 4.39 6.17
C TYR A 193 -4.41 4.99 5.40
N TRP A 194 -5.62 4.49 5.61
CA TRP A 194 -6.78 4.96 4.86
C TRP A 194 -7.19 6.39 5.25
N GLU A 195 -7.23 6.70 6.55
CA GLU A 195 -7.49 8.07 7.01
C GLU A 195 -6.42 9.05 6.49
N TRP A 196 -5.15 8.63 6.51
CA TRP A 196 -4.05 9.38 5.91
C TRP A 196 -4.27 9.62 4.41
N PHE A 197 -4.66 8.57 3.66
CA PHE A 197 -4.86 8.65 2.21
C PHE A 197 -6.03 9.57 1.85
N LYS A 198 -7.14 9.49 2.59
CA LYS A 198 -8.30 10.39 2.43
C LYS A 198 -7.90 11.84 2.64
N LYS A 199 -7.32 12.14 3.80
CA LYS A 199 -6.89 13.48 4.21
C LYS A 199 -5.89 14.11 3.24
N ASN A 200 -4.88 13.35 2.83
CA ASN A 200 -3.72 13.90 2.12
C ASN A 200 -3.82 13.81 0.59
N ILE A 201 -4.74 13.00 0.04
CA ILE A 201 -4.87 12.79 -1.41
C ILE A 201 -6.30 13.06 -1.86
N LEU A 202 -7.29 12.27 -1.42
CA LEU A 202 -8.64 12.31 -1.98
C LEU A 202 -9.35 13.63 -1.69
N ASP A 203 -9.32 14.08 -0.43
CA ASP A 203 -10.01 15.30 0.01
C ASP A 203 -9.43 16.56 -0.62
N ILE A 204 -8.11 16.61 -0.82
CA ILE A 204 -7.43 17.76 -1.44
C ILE A 204 -7.75 17.82 -2.93
N ILE A 205 -7.71 16.68 -3.62
CA ILE A 205 -7.99 16.62 -5.06
C ILE A 205 -9.48 16.90 -5.36
N ASP A 206 -10.40 16.49 -4.49
CA ASP A 206 -11.83 16.78 -4.63
C ASP A 206 -12.14 18.28 -4.48
N GLN A 207 -11.39 18.98 -3.63
CA GLN A 207 -11.50 20.42 -3.43
C GLN A 207 -10.78 21.27 -4.50
N ALA A 208 -9.94 20.64 -5.33
CA ALA A 208 -9.22 21.36 -6.38
C ALA A 208 -10.19 21.91 -7.44
N PRO A 209 -10.03 23.17 -7.90
CA PRO A 209 -10.90 23.72 -8.93
C PRO A 209 -10.83 22.86 -10.20
N LYS A 210 -11.98 22.47 -10.74
CA LYS A 210 -12.12 21.53 -11.89
C LYS A 210 -11.25 21.90 -13.09
N ASN A 211 -10.90 23.18 -13.25
CA ASN A 211 -10.12 23.72 -14.38
C ASN A 211 -8.61 23.42 -14.34
N LYS A 212 -8.06 22.88 -13.24
CA LYS A 212 -6.61 22.56 -13.13
C LYS A 212 -6.25 21.15 -13.64
N LEU A 213 -7.22 20.24 -13.75
CA LEU A 213 -6.96 18.83 -14.10
C LEU A 213 -6.97 18.56 -15.61
N GLU A 214 -7.51 19.48 -16.42
CA GLU A 214 -7.58 19.34 -17.89
C GLU A 214 -6.34 19.89 -18.63
N ARG A 215 -5.42 20.56 -17.93
CA ARG A 215 -4.17 21.07 -18.51
C ARG A 215 -2.96 20.28 -18.02
N GLY A 216 -2.92 18.99 -18.37
CA GLY A 216 -1.78 18.12 -18.11
C GLY A 216 -1.16 17.61 -19.40
N ASN A 217 -0.51 18.49 -20.17
CA ASN A 217 0.56 18.08 -21.07
C ASN A 217 1.86 18.12 -20.26
N PHE A 218 2.32 16.97 -19.76
CA PHE A 218 3.72 16.68 -19.43
C PHE A 218 3.92 15.17 -19.50
#